data_AF-A0A2S5N6P8-F1
#
_entry.id   AF-A0A2S5N6P8-F1
#
_cell.length_a   1.000
_cell.length_b   1.000
_cell.length_c   1.000
_cell.angle_alpha   90.00
_cell.angle_beta   90.00
_cell.angle_gamma   90.00
#
_symmetry.space_group_name_H-M   'P 1'
#
loop_
_entity.id
_entity.type
_entity.pdbx_description
1 polymer ?
#
loop_
_entity_poly.entity_id
_entity_poly.type
_entity_poly.pdbx_seq_one_letter_code
_entity_poly.pdbx_strand_id
1 'polypeptide(L)'
;AWIWVGIAPIMVFLCAWFMFMSLDSNGSAAPLSYIPLLNPLDITLCAILFNLLLWTRHFIQHFLALEKIIYMIAGLMAFTLINGMLLRTLHHWAGTPFQWTAIFSNATVQMAFTFLWGVSAFVLMLLAHKQAKRILWMVGAALMGLVVLKLFFFDLAQQGSVARIASFIGAGVLLLIMGYFAPLPPTNHTK
;
A
#
# COMPACT_ATOMS: atom_id res chain seq x y z
N ALA A 1 13.16 -28.21 12.33
CA ALA A 1 13.82 -27.54 11.20
C ALA A 1 13.19 -27.90 9.85
N TRP A 2 13.08 -29.18 9.48
CA TRP A 2 12.64 -29.61 8.13
C TRP A 2 11.23 -29.20 7.70
N ILE A 3 10.26 -29.15 8.61
CA ILE A 3 8.87 -28.76 8.31
C ILE A 3 8.80 -27.32 7.75
N TRP A 4 9.59 -26.39 8.30
CA TRP A 4 9.55 -24.98 7.90
C TRP A 4 10.22 -24.71 6.55
N VAL A 5 11.25 -25.50 6.21
CA VAL A 5 11.89 -25.47 4.89
C VAL A 5 10.97 -26.10 3.84
N GLY A 6 10.27 -27.19 4.18
CA GLY A 6 9.29 -27.83 3.30
C GLY A 6 8.08 -26.95 2.95
N ILE A 7 7.76 -25.96 3.79
CA ILE A 7 6.66 -25.01 3.55
C ILE A 7 7.07 -23.88 2.58
N ALA A 8 8.37 -23.65 2.34
CA ALA A 8 8.84 -22.54 1.52
C ALA A 8 8.28 -22.53 0.07
N PRO A 9 8.20 -23.65 -0.67
CA PRO A 9 7.59 -23.68 -2.00
C PRO A 9 6.11 -23.29 -1.99
N ILE A 10 5.37 -23.72 -0.95
CA ILE A 10 3.96 -23.38 -0.76
C ILE A 10 3.81 -21.88 -0.52
N MET A 11 4.68 -21.28 0.28
CA MET A 11 4.68 -19.83 0.53
C MET A 11 4.97 -19.03 -0.74
N VAL A 12 5.93 -19.46 -1.54
CA VAL A 12 6.23 -18.81 -2.83
C VAL A 12 5.03 -18.89 -3.76
N PHE A 13 4.39 -20.06 -3.85
CA PHE A 13 3.17 -20.24 -4.63
C PHE A 13 2.04 -19.33 -4.14
N LEU A 14 1.80 -19.25 -2.83
CA LEU A 14 0.77 -18.38 -2.24
C LEU A 14 1.06 -16.90 -2.49
N CYS A 15 2.32 -16.47 -2.41
CA CYS A 15 2.70 -15.09 -2.74
C CYS A 15 2.46 -14.77 -4.23
N ALA A 16 2.82 -15.68 -5.14
CA ALA A 16 2.58 -15.50 -6.57
C ALA A 16 1.07 -15.45 -6.88
N TRP A 17 0.32 -16.39 -6.32
CA TRP A 17 -1.14 -16.45 -6.45
C TRP A 17 -1.82 -15.20 -5.89
N PHE A 18 -1.39 -14.74 -4.71
CA PHE A 18 -1.87 -13.52 -4.08
C PHE A 18 -1.69 -12.31 -5.00
N MET A 19 -0.51 -12.16 -5.63
CA MET A 19 -0.25 -11.03 -6.53
C MET A 19 -1.13 -11.10 -7.77
N PHE A 20 -1.25 -12.29 -8.36
CA PHE A 20 -2.11 -12.50 -9.52
C PHE A 20 -3.58 -12.16 -9.21
N MET A 21 -4.13 -12.70 -8.12
CA MET A 21 -5.50 -12.45 -7.71
C MET A 21 -5.76 -11.01 -7.26
N SER A 22 -4.75 -10.35 -6.68
CA SER A 22 -4.89 -8.96 -6.26
C SER A 22 -5.05 -8.00 -7.44
N LEU A 23 -4.37 -8.30 -8.56
CA LEU A 23 -4.28 -7.43 -9.74
C LEU A 23 -5.35 -7.73 -10.79
N ASP A 24 -5.69 -8.99 -11.03
CA ASP A 24 -6.52 -9.40 -12.16
C ASP A 24 -7.97 -9.72 -11.79
N SER A 25 -8.24 -10.02 -10.51
CA SER A 25 -9.58 -10.43 -10.10
C SER A 25 -10.47 -9.25 -9.72
N ASN A 26 -11.65 -9.20 -10.35
CA ASN A 26 -12.71 -8.22 -10.05
C ASN A 26 -13.42 -8.49 -8.70
N GLY A 27 -13.10 -9.59 -8.01
CA GLY A 27 -13.71 -9.97 -6.73
C GLY A 27 -15.22 -10.18 -6.81
N SER A 28 -15.76 -10.53 -7.99
CA SER A 28 -17.16 -10.88 -8.11
C SER A 28 -17.45 -12.15 -7.29
N ALA A 29 -18.38 -12.04 -6.34
CA ALA A 29 -18.80 -13.12 -5.44
C ALA A 29 -20.31 -13.37 -5.56
N ALA A 30 -20.83 -13.32 -6.79
CA ALA A 30 -22.26 -13.50 -7.06
C ALA A 30 -22.77 -14.81 -6.44
N PRO A 31 -23.91 -14.80 -5.71
CA PRO A 31 -24.92 -13.73 -5.63
C PRO A 31 -24.71 -12.67 -4.53
N LEU A 32 -23.63 -12.74 -3.74
CA LEU A 32 -23.40 -11.76 -2.67
C LEU A 32 -22.96 -10.39 -3.22
N SER A 33 -23.49 -9.32 -2.62
CA SER A 33 -23.03 -7.96 -2.89
C SER A 33 -21.59 -7.76 -2.42
N TYR A 34 -20.82 -7.00 -3.21
CA TYR A 34 -19.43 -6.67 -2.85
C TYR A 34 -19.43 -5.71 -1.64
N ILE A 35 -18.89 -6.18 -0.52
CA ILE A 35 -18.55 -5.34 0.63
C ILE A 35 -17.02 -5.43 0.82
N PRO A 36 -16.29 -4.30 0.80
CA PRO A 36 -14.85 -4.31 1.03
C PRO A 36 -14.51 -5.01 2.36
N LEU A 37 -13.39 -5.74 2.43
CA LEU A 37 -12.95 -6.57 3.57
C LEU A 37 -13.82 -7.79 3.91
N LEU A 38 -15.12 -7.78 3.60
CA LEU A 38 -16.02 -8.92 3.81
C LEU A 38 -16.17 -9.81 2.57
N ASN A 39 -15.61 -9.38 1.44
CA ASN A 39 -15.54 -10.21 0.26
C ASN A 39 -14.70 -11.47 0.53
N PRO A 40 -15.14 -12.68 0.12
CA PRO A 40 -14.35 -13.90 0.23
C PRO A 40 -12.91 -13.77 -0.30
N LEU A 41 -12.74 -13.07 -1.42
CA LEU A 41 -11.43 -12.81 -2.00
C LEU A 41 -10.58 -11.92 -1.08
N ASP A 42 -11.15 -10.83 -0.55
CA ASP A 42 -10.44 -9.95 0.37
C ASP A 42 -10.04 -10.66 1.67
N ILE A 43 -10.93 -11.50 2.21
CA ILE A 43 -10.66 -12.31 3.41
C ILE A 43 -9.53 -13.30 3.13
N THR A 44 -9.55 -13.99 1.99
CA THR A 44 -8.49 -14.96 1.64
C THR A 44 -7.14 -14.28 1.44
N LEU A 45 -7.09 -13.12 0.78
CA LEU A 45 -5.85 -12.36 0.64
C LEU A 45 -5.33 -11.88 2.01
N CYS A 46 -6.20 -11.32 2.86
CA CYS A 46 -5.85 -10.96 4.23
C CYS A 46 -5.29 -12.16 5.01
N ALA A 47 -5.92 -13.33 4.89
CA ALA A 47 -5.49 -14.55 5.55
C ALA A 47 -4.13 -15.04 5.04
N ILE A 48 -3.86 -14.97 3.74
CA ILE A 48 -2.56 -15.32 3.14
C ILE A 48 -1.46 -14.39 3.66
N LEU A 49 -1.70 -13.07 3.66
CA LEU A 49 -0.73 -12.09 4.17
C LEU A 49 -0.47 -12.31 5.67
N PHE A 50 -1.50 -12.58 6.46
CA PHE A 50 -1.37 -12.89 7.87
C PHE A 50 -0.59 -14.19 8.12
N ASN A 51 -0.88 -15.23 7.34
CA ASN A 51 -0.16 -16.51 7.40
C ASN A 51 1.33 -16.34 7.06
N LEU A 52 1.65 -15.55 6.04
CA LEU A 52 3.02 -15.20 5.69
C LEU A 52 3.74 -14.53 6.87
N LEU A 53 3.11 -13.54 7.53
CA LEU A 53 3.70 -12.84 8.67
C LEU A 53 3.93 -13.77 9.87
N LEU A 54 3.02 -14.71 10.14
CA LEU A 54 3.20 -15.71 11.19
C LEU A 54 4.34 -16.68 10.86
N TRP A 55 4.38 -17.17 9.63
CA TRP A 55 5.45 -18.05 9.15
C TRP A 55 6.81 -17.35 9.24
N THR A 56 6.87 -16.08 8.86
CA THR A 56 8.07 -15.24 8.90
C THR A 56 8.68 -15.20 10.30
N ARG A 57 7.87 -15.05 11.36
CA ARG A 57 8.36 -15.02 12.75
C ARG A 57 9.08 -16.31 13.18
N HIS A 58 8.66 -17.46 12.66
CA HIS A 58 9.26 -18.77 12.97
C HIS A 58 10.39 -19.15 12.00
N PHE A 59 10.27 -18.76 10.73
CA PHE A 59 11.25 -19.05 9.68
C PHE A 59 12.54 -18.23 9.83
N ILE A 60 12.42 -16.95 10.20
CA ILE A 60 13.58 -16.05 10.38
C ILE A 60 14.54 -16.58 11.46
N GLN A 61 14.05 -17.29 12.48
CA GLN A 61 14.91 -17.88 13.52
C GLN A 61 16.01 -18.79 12.95
N HIS A 62 15.78 -19.36 11.76
CA HIS A 62 16.73 -20.23 11.08
C HIS A 62 17.46 -19.53 9.92
N PHE A 63 16.91 -18.42 9.40
CA PHE A 63 17.42 -17.72 8.21
C PHE A 63 17.32 -16.18 8.33
N LEU A 64 18.05 -15.58 9.28
CA LEU A 64 18.03 -14.13 9.53
C LEU A 64 18.39 -13.30 8.28
N ALA A 65 19.21 -13.83 7.36
CA ALA A 65 19.61 -13.12 6.15
C ALA A 65 18.42 -12.73 5.25
N LEU A 66 17.30 -13.47 5.29
CA LEU A 66 16.13 -13.24 4.46
C LEU A 66 15.07 -12.34 5.12
N GLU A 67 15.21 -11.99 6.39
CA GLU A 67 14.22 -11.23 7.17
C GLU A 67 13.77 -9.95 6.46
N LYS A 68 14.74 -9.13 6.01
CA LYS A 68 14.46 -7.85 5.33
C LYS A 68 13.68 -8.05 4.03
N ILE A 69 14.05 -9.07 3.26
CA ILE A 69 13.42 -9.39 1.98
C ILE A 69 11.97 -9.83 2.22
N ILE A 70 11.72 -10.69 3.21
CA ILE A 70 10.38 -11.18 3.49
C ILE A 70 9.46 -10.04 3.97
N TYR A 71 9.94 -9.15 4.85
CA TYR A 71 9.16 -7.97 5.24
C TYR A 71 8.91 -6.99 4.09
N MET A 72 9.87 -6.86 3.16
CA MET A 72 9.68 -6.06 1.95
C MET A 72 8.58 -6.65 1.06
N ILE A 73 8.59 -7.98 0.86
CA ILE A 73 7.55 -8.70 0.12
C ILE A 73 6.18 -8.53 0.81
N ALA A 74 6.11 -8.72 2.12
CA ALA A 74 4.87 -8.55 2.89
C ALA A 74 4.34 -7.10 2.81
N GLY A 75 5.23 -6.10 2.85
CA GLY A 75 4.86 -4.70 2.65
C GLY A 75 4.31 -4.42 1.25
N LEU A 76 4.94 -4.99 0.22
CA LEU A 76 4.45 -4.89 -1.15
C LEU A 76 3.08 -5.57 -1.31
N MET A 77 2.89 -6.75 -0.72
CA MET A 77 1.61 -7.47 -0.71
C MET A 77 0.52 -6.66 -0.01
N ALA A 78 0.82 -6.08 1.15
CA ALA A 78 -0.13 -5.22 1.86
C ALA A 78 -0.53 -4.01 1.00
N PHE A 79 0.44 -3.40 0.31
CA PHE A 79 0.17 -2.27 -0.56
C PHE A 79 -0.69 -2.68 -1.77
N THR A 80 -0.38 -3.78 -2.45
CA THR A 80 -1.18 -4.26 -3.59
C THR A 80 -2.59 -4.67 -3.16
N LEU A 81 -2.75 -5.26 -1.97
CA LEU A 81 -4.05 -5.59 -1.39
C LEU A 81 -4.94 -4.37 -1.22
N ILE A 82 -4.42 -3.32 -0.57
CA ILE A 82 -5.20 -2.10 -0.30
C ILE A 82 -5.57 -1.40 -1.62
N ASN A 83 -4.66 -1.37 -2.59
CA ASN A 83 -4.96 -0.80 -3.92
C ASN A 83 -5.99 -1.63 -4.69
N GLY A 84 -5.89 -2.96 -4.65
CA GLY A 84 -6.85 -3.87 -5.27
C GLY A 84 -8.24 -3.77 -4.64
N MET A 85 -8.32 -3.70 -3.30
CA MET A 85 -9.57 -3.46 -2.57
C MET A 85 -10.21 -2.15 -3.00
N LEU A 86 -9.44 -1.06 -3.11
CA LEU A 86 -9.96 0.22 -3.57
C LEU A 86 -10.54 0.11 -4.99
N LEU A 87 -9.81 -0.51 -5.93
CA LEU A 87 -10.30 -0.69 -7.30
C LEU A 87 -11.59 -1.49 -7.37
N ARG A 88 -11.68 -2.60 -6.64
CA ARG A 88 -12.89 -3.43 -6.61
C ARG A 88 -14.05 -2.67 -5.97
N THR A 89 -13.78 -1.91 -4.89
CA THR A 89 -14.78 -1.05 -4.25
C THR A 89 -15.33 -0.02 -5.24
N LEU A 90 -14.46 0.69 -5.96
CA LEU A 90 -14.88 1.66 -6.96
C LEU A 90 -15.61 1.02 -8.14
N HIS A 91 -15.18 -0.16 -8.59
CA HIS A 91 -15.85 -0.88 -9.67
C HIS A 91 -17.28 -1.28 -9.29
N HIS A 92 -17.47 -1.86 -8.11
CA HIS A 92 -18.78 -2.35 -7.66
C HIS A 92 -19.70 -1.23 -7.17
N TRP A 93 -19.18 -0.18 -6.54
CA TRP A 93 -20.00 0.87 -5.90
C TRP A 93 -20.11 2.14 -6.74
N ALA A 94 -19.07 2.51 -7.48
CA ALA A 94 -19.04 3.71 -8.33
C ALA A 94 -19.10 3.38 -9.82
N GLY A 95 -19.19 2.11 -10.21
CA GLY A 95 -19.29 1.68 -11.60
C GLY A 95 -18.05 2.00 -12.44
N THR A 96 -16.89 2.22 -11.82
CA THR A 96 -15.65 2.57 -12.54
C THR A 96 -15.17 1.39 -13.39
N PRO A 97 -14.47 1.63 -14.51
CA PRO A 97 -13.95 0.53 -15.32
C PRO A 97 -12.89 -0.27 -14.56
N PHE A 98 -12.91 -1.59 -14.70
CA PHE A 98 -11.89 -2.50 -14.13
C PHE A 98 -10.79 -2.89 -15.15
N GLN A 99 -10.89 -2.39 -16.39
CA GLN A 99 -9.88 -2.64 -17.41
C GLN A 99 -8.64 -1.77 -17.18
N TRP A 100 -7.45 -2.37 -17.27
CA TRP A 100 -6.17 -1.70 -17.03
C TRP A 100 -6.02 -0.36 -17.76
N THR A 101 -6.35 -0.31 -19.05
CA THR A 101 -6.24 0.91 -19.86
C THR A 101 -7.18 2.02 -19.39
N ALA A 102 -8.38 1.66 -18.94
CA ALA A 102 -9.40 2.60 -18.51
C ALA A 102 -9.23 3.06 -17.05
N ILE A 103 -8.53 2.29 -16.22
CA ILE A 103 -8.16 2.68 -14.85
C ILE A 103 -7.26 3.92 -14.84
N PHE A 104 -6.31 4.00 -15.78
CA PHE A 104 -5.37 5.13 -15.84
C PHE A 104 -6.00 6.42 -16.37
N SER A 105 -7.05 6.33 -17.20
CA SER A 105 -7.74 7.50 -17.76
C SER A 105 -8.91 7.98 -16.89
N ASN A 106 -9.39 7.18 -15.93
CA ASN A 106 -10.53 7.54 -15.11
C ASN A 106 -10.15 8.48 -13.94
N ALA A 107 -10.69 9.71 -13.96
CA ALA A 107 -10.40 10.73 -12.95
C ALA A 107 -10.80 10.31 -11.52
N THR A 108 -11.94 9.64 -11.35
CA THR A 108 -12.41 9.17 -10.04
C THR A 108 -11.44 8.16 -9.43
N VAL A 109 -10.97 7.21 -10.23
CA VAL A 109 -9.99 6.20 -9.79
C VAL A 109 -8.66 6.86 -9.43
N GLN A 110 -8.19 7.80 -10.24
CA GLN A 110 -6.94 8.51 -9.95
C GLN A 110 -7.00 9.35 -8.67
N MET A 111 -8.11 10.05 -8.44
CA MET A 111 -8.35 10.83 -7.22
C MET A 111 -8.39 9.92 -5.99
N ALA A 112 -9.10 8.80 -6.07
CA ALA A 112 -9.19 7.84 -4.96
C ALA A 112 -7.83 7.23 -4.61
N PHE A 113 -7.01 6.88 -5.61
CA PHE A 113 -5.64 6.42 -5.36
C PHE A 113 -4.78 7.48 -4.67
N THR A 114 -4.87 8.74 -5.11
CA THR A 114 -4.13 9.84 -4.48
C THR A 114 -4.50 9.99 -3.01
N PHE A 115 -5.81 9.95 -2.69
CA PHE A 115 -6.28 10.01 -1.31
C PHE A 115 -5.78 8.81 -0.49
N LEU A 116 -5.92 7.60 -1.04
CA LEU A 116 -5.49 6.37 -0.39
C LEU A 116 -3.98 6.38 -0.08
N TRP A 117 -3.15 6.78 -1.04
CA TRP A 117 -1.70 6.83 -0.87
C TRP A 117 -1.30 7.91 0.13
N GLY A 118 -1.96 9.07 0.13
CA GLY A 118 -1.75 10.13 1.10
C GLY A 118 -2.02 9.66 2.54
N VAL A 119 -3.18 9.02 2.76
CA VAL A 119 -3.53 8.45 4.08
C VAL A 119 -2.56 7.32 4.46
N SER A 120 -2.21 6.45 3.52
CA SER A 120 -1.26 5.35 3.77
C SER A 120 0.12 5.88 4.16
N ALA A 121 0.63 6.90 3.46
CA ALA A 121 1.90 7.55 3.78
C ALA A 121 1.85 8.20 5.16
N PHE A 122 0.76 8.89 5.48
CA PHE A 122 0.52 9.49 6.79
C PHE A 122 0.59 8.45 7.92
N VAL A 123 -0.18 7.36 7.78
CA VAL A 123 -0.22 6.26 8.76
C VAL A 123 1.13 5.58 8.90
N LEU A 124 1.85 5.33 7.78
CA LEU A 124 3.18 4.74 7.80
C LEU A 124 4.18 5.61 8.59
N MET A 125 4.19 6.92 8.35
CA MET A 125 5.08 7.84 9.06
C MET A 125 4.75 7.94 10.55
N LEU A 126 3.46 7.95 10.93
CA LEU A 126 3.03 7.93 12.33
C LEU A 126 3.42 6.64 13.04
N LEU A 127 3.19 5.48 12.42
CA LEU A 127 3.56 4.18 12.98
C LEU A 127 5.08 4.06 13.10
N ALA A 128 5.81 4.55 12.11
CA ALA A 128 7.27 4.57 12.13
C ALA A 128 7.82 5.46 13.26
N HIS A 129 7.21 6.62 13.49
CA HIS A 129 7.55 7.50 14.61
C HIS A 129 7.30 6.80 15.95
N LYS A 130 6.10 6.22 16.14
CA LYS A 130 5.75 5.46 17.36
C LYS A 130 6.66 4.26 17.61
N GLN A 131 7.10 3.56 16.56
CA GLN A 131 7.97 2.37 16.67
C GLN A 131 9.46 2.71 16.59
N ALA A 132 9.85 3.99 16.48
CA ALA A 132 11.21 4.45 16.23
C ALA A 132 11.91 3.76 15.03
N LYS A 133 11.15 3.34 14.01
CA LYS A 133 11.65 2.62 12.82
C LYS A 133 11.92 3.57 11.66
N ARG A 134 13.18 3.99 11.50
CA ARG A 134 13.62 4.89 10.43
C ARG A 134 13.27 4.42 9.02
N ILE A 135 13.46 3.13 8.72
CA ILE A 135 13.18 2.58 7.39
C ILE A 135 11.70 2.76 7.04
N LEU A 136 10.81 2.47 7.99
CA LEU A 136 9.37 2.62 7.79
C LEU A 136 8.98 4.09 7.58
N TRP A 137 9.65 5.02 8.28
CA TRP A 137 9.44 6.45 8.11
C TRP A 137 9.86 6.91 6.72
N MET A 138 11.04 6.47 6.24
CA MET A 138 11.54 6.79 4.90
C MET A 138 10.63 6.26 3.80
N VAL A 139 10.07 5.05 3.97
CA VAL A 139 9.08 4.48 3.02
C VAL A 139 7.82 5.35 2.97
N GLY A 140 7.30 5.77 4.13
CA GLY A 140 6.15 6.66 4.19
C GLY A 140 6.43 8.03 3.57
N ALA A 141 7.60 8.62 3.85
CA ALA A 141 8.03 9.89 3.27
C ALA A 141 8.21 9.80 1.74
N ALA A 142 8.79 8.70 1.24
CA ALA A 142 8.92 8.45 -0.19
C ALA A 142 7.55 8.31 -0.86
N LEU A 143 6.61 7.59 -0.24
CA LEU A 143 5.23 7.47 -0.73
C LEU A 143 4.53 8.83 -0.74
N MET A 144 4.71 9.65 0.29
CA MET A 144 4.17 11.02 0.33
C MET A 144 4.76 11.89 -0.79
N GLY A 145 6.08 11.84 -0.98
CA GLY A 145 6.75 12.54 -2.08
C GLY A 145 6.18 12.13 -3.44
N LEU A 146 5.91 10.82 -3.63
CA LEU A 146 5.30 10.30 -4.85
C LEU A 146 3.86 10.81 -5.05
N VAL A 147 3.06 10.90 -3.98
CA VAL A 147 1.71 11.50 -4.03
C VAL A 147 1.76 12.97 -4.43
N VAL A 148 2.67 13.74 -3.83
CA VAL A 148 2.87 15.16 -4.13
C VAL A 148 3.32 15.35 -5.59
N LEU A 149 4.26 14.53 -6.06
CA LEU A 149 4.68 14.55 -7.46
C LEU A 149 3.51 14.23 -8.40
N LYS A 150 2.71 13.21 -8.07
CA LYS A 150 1.51 12.86 -8.86
C LYS A 150 0.53 14.02 -8.95
N LEU A 151 0.26 14.70 -7.84
CA LEU A 151 -0.58 15.91 -7.82
C LEU A 151 -0.03 16.99 -8.74
N PHE A 152 1.28 17.25 -8.70
CA PHE A 152 1.89 18.20 -9.61
C PHE A 152 1.67 17.84 -11.07
N PHE A 153 1.91 16.60 -11.48
CA PHE A 153 1.67 16.21 -12.87
C PHE A 153 0.20 16.38 -13.27
N PHE A 154 -0.74 16.07 -12.38
CA PHE A 154 -2.16 16.22 -12.64
C PHE A 154 -2.57 17.71 -12.74
N ASP A 155 -2.00 18.57 -11.90
CA ASP A 155 -2.27 20.01 -11.91
C ASP A 155 -1.54 20.76 -13.03
N LEU A 156 -0.39 20.26 -13.49
CA LEU A 156 0.27 20.77 -14.68
C LEU A 156 -0.55 20.48 -15.94
N ALA A 157 -1.27 19.35 -15.98
CA ALA A 157 -2.13 18.97 -17.10
C ALA A 157 -3.41 19.82 -17.18
N GLN A 158 -3.85 20.44 -16.07
CA GLN A 158 -5.00 21.35 -16.05
C GLN A 158 -4.58 22.79 -16.41
N GLN A 159 -5.37 23.47 -17.25
CA GLN A 159 -5.00 24.76 -17.86
C GLN A 159 -5.08 25.99 -16.91
N GLY A 160 -5.30 25.80 -15.60
CA GLY A 160 -5.53 26.88 -14.64
C GLY A 160 -4.30 27.26 -13.79
N SER A 161 -3.78 28.48 -13.97
CA SER A 161 -2.64 29.01 -13.17
C SER A 161 -2.93 29.08 -11.67
N VAL A 162 -4.16 29.46 -11.28
CA VAL A 162 -4.57 29.58 -9.86
C VAL A 162 -4.65 28.22 -9.17
N ALA A 163 -5.22 27.21 -9.85
CA ALA A 163 -5.33 25.84 -9.32
C ALA A 163 -3.93 25.28 -9.02
N ARG A 164 -2.97 25.53 -9.91
CA ARG A 164 -1.58 25.10 -9.73
C ARG A 164 -0.94 25.71 -8.46
N ILE A 165 -1.12 27.01 -8.22
CA ILE A 165 -0.59 27.68 -7.02
C ILE A 165 -1.22 27.09 -5.75
N ALA A 166 -2.54 26.90 -5.74
CA ALA A 166 -3.26 26.32 -4.61
C ALA A 166 -2.74 24.90 -4.29
N SER A 167 -2.47 24.08 -5.30
CA SER A 167 -1.90 22.75 -5.13
C SER A 167 -0.45 22.76 -4.64
N PHE A 168 0.39 23.68 -5.11
CA PHE A 168 1.75 23.87 -4.56
C PHE A 168 1.70 24.19 -3.06
N ILE A 169 0.82 25.12 -2.67
CA ILE A 169 0.65 25.51 -1.27
C ILE A 169 0.08 24.33 -0.47
N GLY A 170 -0.96 23.65 -0.98
CA GLY A 170 -1.57 22.50 -0.31
C GLY A 170 -0.57 21.37 -0.07
N ALA A 171 0.22 21.01 -1.09
CA ALA A 171 1.31 20.04 -0.95
C ALA A 171 2.36 20.50 0.07
N GLY A 172 2.77 21.77 0.04
CA GLY A 172 3.71 22.33 1.01
C GLY A 172 3.19 22.28 2.45
N VAL A 173 1.93 22.64 2.66
CA VAL A 173 1.27 22.57 3.98
C VAL A 173 1.16 21.13 4.46
N LEU A 174 0.81 20.18 3.58
CA LEU A 174 0.80 18.76 3.93
C LEU A 174 2.19 18.29 4.37
N LEU A 175 3.24 18.64 3.63
CA LEU A 175 4.62 18.30 4.00
C LEU A 175 5.03 18.93 5.34
N LEU A 176 4.60 20.16 5.63
CA LEU A 176 4.84 20.81 6.93
C LEU A 176 4.12 20.09 8.08
N ILE A 177 2.83 19.77 7.90
CA ILE A 177 2.04 19.01 8.87
C ILE A 177 2.72 17.67 9.15
N MET A 178 3.17 16.98 8.10
CA MET A 178 3.90 15.71 8.23
C MET A 178 5.20 15.87 9.00
N GLY A 179 6.02 16.86 8.66
CA GLY A 179 7.28 17.14 9.34
C GLY A 179 7.10 17.47 10.82
N TYR A 180 5.98 18.13 11.17
CA TYR A 180 5.63 18.46 12.55
C TYR A 180 5.15 17.24 13.35
N PHE A 181 4.21 16.45 12.82
CA PHE A 181 3.59 15.35 13.57
C PHE A 181 4.41 14.05 13.57
N ALA A 182 5.23 13.84 12.54
CA ALA A 182 6.04 12.63 12.41
C ALA A 182 7.49 13.01 12.15
N PRO A 183 8.22 13.54 13.15
CA PRO A 183 9.64 13.82 12.99
C PRO A 183 10.43 12.52 12.82
N LEU A 184 11.52 12.60 12.06
CA LEU A 184 12.43 11.49 11.81
C LEU A 184 12.94 10.92 13.15
N PRO A 185 12.79 9.61 13.42
CA PRO A 185 13.31 9.01 14.64
C PRO A 185 14.83 9.22 14.78
N PRO A 186 15.34 9.55 15.98
CA PRO A 186 16.78 9.73 16.19
C PRO A 186 17.55 8.43 15.92
N THR A 187 18.84 8.54 15.54
CA THR A 187 19.72 7.37 15.45
C THR A 187 20.39 7.27 16.80
N ASN A 188 20.25 6.10 17.43
CA ASN A 188 21.04 5.79 18.62
C ASN A 188 22.52 5.75 18.20
N HIS A 189 23.19 6.89 18.35
CA HIS A 189 24.65 6.92 18.46
C HIS A 189 24.95 6.56 19.92
N THR A 190 25.10 5.27 20.19
CA THR A 190 25.90 4.84 21.34
C THR A 190 27.33 5.30 21.06
N LYS A 191 27.77 6.35 21.75
CA LYS A 191 29.19 6.68 21.90
C LYS A 191 29.89 5.58 22.69
#